data_AF-A0A8H6SQY0-F1
#
_entry.id   AF-A0A8H6SQY0-F1
#
_cell.length_a   1.000
_cell.length_b   1.000
_cell.length_c   1.000
_cell.angle_alpha   90.00
_cell.angle_beta   90.00
_cell.angle_gamma   90.00
#
_symmetry.space_group_name_H-M   'P 1'
#
loop_
_entity.id
_entity.type
_entity.pdbx_description
1 polymer ?
#
loop_
_entity_poly.entity_id
_entity_poly.type
_entity_poly.pdbx_seq_one_letter_code
_entity_poly.pdbx_strand_id
1 'polypeptide(L)'
;MMFLLPSTAPRSVSSNVCNDLNDCRRLFDIVWGCLITIFLCIWVSVHPNVPPPSLHHPEKDTSLWSRTRWRLFDASEPLVRRMKLMAVALIAPELIIGFASRQLLMARRFSRMNGVSLAHGFFFVMGGFVDVDGHPIVTENQLNLPGVLEAICAVPESAIRDKSKGDIFSKGIAFCQGLWFIVQCLARGVQHLPLTELEVATLAFATINALTWLLWVDKPLDVQDPLTIQLRTSPEADSDSMFSPNPQAPARHVYPASIPWQKRFEAPISNIYQVPSHYNPLTNTFVPTFWCADPRDSGTQSLNTAWSLTFVGQLLCGAVFGAIHCASWSTTFPSVAEMWLWRASTIIIIAMPLALLLVTVGANVIEVLPDSAANVLLLIISMLYCIARGLLLGLPLSTLRELPAGAFCGYQLEFIYSASVVKMK
;
A
#
# COMPACT_ATOMS: atom_id res chain seq x y z
N MET A 1 2.06 -52.81 -31.00
CA MET A 1 2.68 -52.82 -29.67
C MET A 1 1.86 -51.89 -28.79
N MET A 2 1.06 -52.48 -27.92
CA MET A 2 -0.03 -51.89 -27.15
C MET A 2 0.55 -51.38 -25.83
N PHE A 3 0.65 -50.07 -25.63
CA PHE A 3 1.06 -49.49 -24.35
C PHE A 3 -0.19 -49.22 -23.51
N LEU A 4 -0.39 -50.08 -22.51
CA LEU A 4 -1.40 -49.95 -21.47
C LEU A 4 -1.08 -48.75 -20.58
N LEU A 5 -1.99 -47.79 -20.51
CA LEU A 5 -2.03 -46.77 -19.45
C LEU A 5 -2.39 -47.45 -18.12
N PRO A 6 -1.72 -47.17 -16.99
CA PRO A 6 -2.22 -47.57 -15.70
C PRO A 6 -3.46 -46.74 -15.38
N SER A 7 -4.62 -47.41 -15.37
CA SER A 7 -5.84 -46.88 -14.77
C SER A 7 -5.62 -46.78 -13.26
N THR A 8 -5.23 -45.61 -12.77
CA THR A 8 -5.34 -45.28 -11.36
C THR A 8 -6.81 -44.96 -11.09
N ALA A 9 -7.57 -45.98 -10.68
CA ALA A 9 -8.86 -45.77 -10.04
C ALA A 9 -8.70 -44.74 -8.91
N PRO A 10 -9.66 -43.81 -8.72
CA PRO A 10 -9.61 -42.92 -7.57
C PRO A 10 -9.61 -43.79 -6.31
N ARG A 11 -8.56 -43.69 -5.49
CA ARG A 11 -8.63 -44.15 -4.11
C ARG A 11 -9.85 -43.47 -3.51
N SER A 12 -10.83 -44.26 -3.09
CA SER A 12 -11.92 -43.80 -2.26
C SER A 12 -11.29 -43.09 -1.06
N VAL A 13 -11.39 -41.77 -1.04
CA VAL A 13 -11.00 -40.96 0.12
C VAL A 13 -11.98 -41.36 1.20
N SER A 14 -11.51 -42.19 2.13
CA SER A 14 -12.30 -42.62 3.28
C SER A 14 -12.84 -41.38 3.99
N SER A 15 -14.13 -41.40 4.28
CA SER A 15 -14.93 -40.46 5.07
C SER A 15 -14.48 -40.31 6.54
N ASN A 16 -13.23 -40.62 6.87
CA ASN A 16 -12.69 -40.66 8.24
C ASN A 16 -11.87 -39.42 8.60
N VAL A 17 -11.97 -38.35 7.81
CA VAL A 17 -11.21 -37.14 8.03
C VAL A 17 -11.96 -36.33 9.10
N CYS A 18 -11.40 -36.30 10.32
CA CYS A 18 -11.85 -35.51 11.47
C CYS A 18 -12.89 -36.16 12.42
N ASN A 19 -12.48 -37.20 13.15
CA ASN A 19 -13.28 -37.82 14.22
C ASN A 19 -13.02 -37.24 15.63
N ASP A 20 -11.97 -36.43 15.82
CA ASP A 20 -11.68 -35.76 17.09
C ASP A 20 -12.03 -34.28 16.99
N LEU A 21 -13.08 -33.85 17.71
CA LEU A 21 -13.56 -32.46 17.71
C LEU A 21 -12.47 -31.44 18.13
N ASN A 22 -11.43 -31.87 18.84
CA ASN A 22 -10.36 -30.99 19.31
C ASN A 22 -9.30 -30.70 18.24
N ASP A 23 -9.14 -31.57 17.24
CA ASP A 23 -8.15 -31.44 16.16
C ASP A 23 -8.76 -30.89 14.85
N CYS A 24 -10.06 -30.57 14.86
CA CYS A 24 -10.79 -30.11 13.68
C CYS A 24 -10.97 -28.59 13.65
N ARG A 25 -10.67 -27.98 12.52
CA ARG A 25 -10.96 -26.57 12.23
C ARG A 25 -12.38 -26.44 11.69
N ARG A 26 -13.12 -25.42 12.13
CA ARG A 26 -14.44 -25.12 11.56
C ARG A 26 -14.30 -24.18 10.38
N LEU A 27 -15.25 -24.23 9.45
CA LEU A 27 -15.33 -23.27 8.33
C LEU A 27 -15.33 -21.82 8.84
N PHE A 28 -16.05 -21.56 9.94
CA PHE A 28 -16.09 -20.26 10.59
C PHE A 28 -14.68 -19.77 11.00
N ASP A 29 -13.85 -20.65 11.56
CA ASP A 29 -12.48 -20.30 12.00
C ASP A 29 -11.56 -20.00 10.80
N ILE A 30 -11.73 -20.74 9.70
CA ILE A 30 -10.99 -20.49 8.45
C ILE A 30 -11.37 -19.12 7.90
N VAL A 31 -12.68 -18.87 7.72
CA VAL A 31 -13.18 -17.62 7.12
C VAL A 31 -12.83 -16.41 7.97
N TRP A 32 -13.12 -16.44 9.28
CA TRP A 32 -12.82 -15.31 10.14
C TRP A 32 -11.32 -15.12 10.35
N GLY A 33 -10.54 -16.20 10.45
CA GLY A 33 -9.09 -16.12 10.50
C GLY A 33 -8.52 -15.37 9.29
N CYS A 34 -8.99 -15.70 8.09
CA CYS A 34 -8.61 -15.02 6.86
C CYS A 34 -9.07 -13.55 6.83
N LEU A 35 -10.36 -13.27 7.06
CA LEU A 35 -10.91 -11.91 6.98
C LEU A 35 -10.29 -10.96 8.02
N ILE A 36 -10.10 -11.42 9.25
CA ILE A 36 -9.44 -10.64 10.30
C ILE A 36 -7.98 -10.37 9.93
N THR A 37 -7.27 -11.36 9.41
CA THR A 37 -5.88 -11.19 9.00
C THR A 37 -5.76 -10.20 7.85
N ILE A 38 -6.58 -10.31 6.80
CA ILE A 38 -6.62 -9.34 5.69
C ILE A 38 -6.92 -7.93 6.23
N PHE A 39 -7.96 -7.79 7.05
CA PHE A 39 -8.35 -6.50 7.61
C PHE A 39 -7.21 -5.88 8.43
N LEU A 40 -6.65 -6.61 9.40
CA LEU A 40 -5.62 -6.10 10.29
C LEU A 40 -4.32 -5.78 9.53
N CYS A 41 -3.89 -6.65 8.63
CA CYS A 41 -2.66 -6.43 7.86
C CYS A 41 -2.77 -5.17 7.00
N ILE A 42 -3.89 -4.96 6.31
CA ILE A 42 -4.07 -3.76 5.47
C ILE A 42 -4.25 -2.52 6.35
N TRP A 43 -5.11 -2.59 7.36
CA TRP A 43 -5.46 -1.44 8.21
C TRP A 43 -4.25 -0.83 8.92
N VAL A 44 -3.33 -1.68 9.37
CA VAL A 44 -2.12 -1.26 10.09
C VAL A 44 -0.99 -0.87 9.15
N SER A 45 -0.85 -1.55 8.00
CA SER A 45 0.30 -1.30 7.11
C SER A 45 0.17 -0.01 6.32
N VAL A 46 -1.04 0.48 6.06
CA VAL A 46 -1.25 1.70 5.26
C VAL A 46 -1.11 2.95 6.12
N HIS A 47 -0.04 3.72 5.90
CA HIS A 47 0.23 4.96 6.61
C HIS A 47 -0.08 6.18 5.71
N PRO A 48 -1.30 6.76 5.77
CA PRO A 48 -1.64 7.93 4.96
C PRO A 48 -0.87 9.19 5.40
N ASN A 49 -0.71 10.14 4.48
CA ASN A 49 -0.20 11.49 4.79
C ASN A 49 -1.19 12.30 5.63
N VAL A 50 -0.70 13.39 6.23
CA VAL A 50 -1.47 14.29 7.10
C VAL A 50 -2.77 14.70 6.37
N PRO A 51 -3.95 14.52 6.98
CA PRO A 51 -5.21 14.94 6.38
C PRO A 51 -5.23 16.44 6.07
N PRO A 52 -6.07 16.87 5.11
CA PRO A 52 -6.45 18.28 5.05
C PRO A 52 -6.89 18.75 6.44
N PRO A 53 -6.51 19.96 6.88
CA PRO A 53 -7.08 20.58 8.06
C PRO A 53 -8.60 20.52 7.88
N SER A 54 -9.27 19.70 8.70
CA SER A 54 -10.72 19.52 8.60
C SER A 54 -11.36 20.91 8.60
N LEU A 55 -12.08 21.25 7.52
CA LEU A 55 -12.80 22.52 7.41
C LEU A 55 -13.59 22.72 8.71
N HIS A 56 -13.14 23.72 9.46
CA HIS A 56 -13.50 24.15 10.80
C HIS A 56 -14.39 23.20 11.61
N HIS A 57 -13.87 22.76 12.76
CA HIS A 57 -14.75 22.44 13.88
C HIS A 57 -15.77 23.58 13.99
N PRO A 58 -17.09 23.31 13.96
CA PRO A 58 -18.08 24.36 14.00
C PRO A 58 -17.77 25.26 15.20
N GLU A 59 -17.58 26.56 14.93
CA GLU A 59 -17.33 27.56 15.96
C GLU A 59 -18.41 27.45 17.04
N LYS A 60 -18.06 27.74 18.30
CA LYS A 60 -18.97 27.52 19.44
C LYS A 60 -20.33 28.23 19.30
N ASP A 61 -20.43 29.24 18.45
CA ASP A 61 -21.66 30.01 18.12
C ASP A 61 -22.51 29.46 16.96
N THR A 62 -22.17 28.29 16.43
CA THR A 62 -22.92 27.68 15.32
C THR A 62 -24.18 26.95 15.79
N SER A 63 -25.24 26.98 14.96
CA SER A 63 -26.57 26.46 15.33
C SER A 63 -26.54 24.98 15.73
N LEU A 64 -27.46 24.56 16.60
CA LEU A 64 -27.59 23.18 17.08
C LEU A 64 -27.73 22.16 15.92
N TRP A 65 -28.34 22.58 14.80
CA TRP A 65 -28.42 21.81 13.57
C TRP A 65 -27.05 21.58 12.92
N SER A 66 -26.19 22.60 12.85
CA SER A 66 -24.84 22.45 12.29
C SER A 66 -23.95 21.53 13.13
N ARG A 67 -24.04 21.59 14.47
CA ARG A 67 -23.37 20.65 15.39
C ARG A 67 -23.86 19.22 15.20
N THR A 68 -25.16 19.03 15.00
CA THR A 68 -25.77 17.72 14.79
C THR A 68 -25.37 17.14 13.43
N ARG A 69 -25.40 17.97 12.37
CA ARG A 69 -24.94 17.59 11.03
C ARG A 69 -23.45 17.22 11.04
N TRP A 70 -22.61 17.97 11.72
CA TRP A 70 -21.18 17.67 11.85
C TRP A 70 -20.95 16.33 12.55
N ARG A 71 -21.66 16.06 13.66
CA ARG A 71 -21.57 14.77 14.38
C ARG A 71 -22.06 13.58 13.57
N LEU A 72 -23.06 13.78 12.71
CA LEU A 72 -23.65 12.70 11.90
C LEU A 72 -22.87 12.42 10.62
N PHE A 73 -22.33 13.45 9.97
CA PHE A 73 -21.72 13.34 8.64
C PHE A 73 -20.20 13.55 8.67
N ASP A 74 -19.72 14.65 9.24
CA ASP A 74 -18.29 15.03 9.18
C ASP A 74 -17.43 14.23 10.17
N ALA A 75 -17.96 13.83 11.31
CA ALA A 75 -17.23 13.01 12.30
C ALA A 75 -16.85 11.61 11.78
N SER A 76 -17.55 11.11 10.74
CA SER A 76 -17.24 9.81 10.11
C SER A 76 -16.22 9.92 8.98
N GLU A 77 -15.84 11.14 8.57
CA GLU A 77 -14.96 11.39 7.43
C GLU A 77 -13.59 10.71 7.54
N PRO A 78 -12.88 10.72 8.69
CA PRO A 78 -11.61 10.01 8.84
C PRO A 78 -11.75 8.50 8.65
N LEU A 79 -12.83 7.91 9.18
CA LEU A 79 -13.13 6.49 9.04
C LEU A 79 -13.44 6.14 7.59
N VAL A 80 -14.29 6.92 6.91
CA VAL A 80 -14.63 6.73 5.49
C VAL A 80 -13.38 6.83 4.61
N ARG A 81 -12.48 7.79 4.88
CA ARG A 81 -11.20 7.93 4.18
C ARG A 81 -10.35 6.66 4.34
N ARG A 82 -10.20 6.15 5.57
CA ARG A 82 -9.45 4.90 5.81
C ARG A 82 -10.09 3.69 5.14
N MET A 83 -11.41 3.56 5.15
CA MET A 83 -12.13 2.48 4.46
C MET A 83 -11.92 2.54 2.94
N LYS A 84 -11.91 3.74 2.35
CA LYS A 84 -11.57 3.93 0.93
C LYS A 84 -10.14 3.46 0.64
N LEU A 85 -9.17 3.85 1.47
CA LEU A 85 -7.78 3.41 1.30
C LEU A 85 -7.62 1.89 1.44
N MET A 86 -8.36 1.26 2.37
CA MET A 86 -8.38 -0.19 2.51
C MET A 86 -8.96 -0.89 1.26
N ALA A 87 -10.06 -0.38 0.71
CA ALA A 87 -10.64 -0.91 -0.53
C ALA A 87 -9.65 -0.84 -1.70
N VAL A 88 -8.87 0.24 -1.75
CA VAL A 88 -7.84 0.43 -2.77
C VAL A 88 -6.67 -0.52 -2.57
N ALA A 89 -6.21 -0.71 -1.33
CA ALA A 89 -5.19 -1.68 -0.99
C ALA A 89 -5.63 -3.13 -1.24
N LEU A 90 -6.93 -3.44 -1.21
CA LEU A 90 -7.47 -4.74 -1.60
C LEU A 90 -7.41 -4.98 -3.11
N ILE A 91 -7.75 -3.96 -3.91
CA ILE A 91 -7.76 -4.07 -5.37
C ILE A 91 -6.35 -4.02 -5.95
N ALA A 92 -5.50 -3.14 -5.41
CA ALA A 92 -4.20 -2.81 -5.98
C ALA A 92 -3.12 -2.63 -4.90
N PRO A 93 -2.79 -3.69 -4.13
CA PRO A 93 -1.80 -3.61 -3.06
C PRO A 93 -0.40 -3.24 -3.57
N GLU A 94 -0.07 -3.59 -4.81
CA GLU A 94 1.20 -3.20 -5.45
C GLU A 94 1.32 -1.68 -5.69
N LEU A 95 0.22 -0.95 -5.82
CA LEU A 95 0.27 0.51 -5.86
C LEU A 95 0.70 1.09 -4.50
N ILE A 96 0.17 0.53 -3.42
CA ILE A 96 0.46 0.98 -2.06
C ILE A 96 1.93 0.78 -1.70
N ILE A 97 2.48 -0.41 -1.99
CA ILE A 97 3.92 -0.66 -1.76
C ILE A 97 4.81 0.22 -2.64
N GLY A 98 4.36 0.55 -3.86
CA GLY A 98 5.00 1.53 -4.74
C GLY A 98 5.09 2.92 -4.10
N PHE A 99 3.98 3.42 -3.57
CA PHE A 99 3.97 4.68 -2.81
C PHE A 99 4.86 4.63 -1.57
N ALA A 100 4.81 3.53 -0.82
CA ALA A 100 5.64 3.35 0.37
C ALA A 100 7.14 3.39 0.02
N SER A 101 7.54 2.75 -1.08
CA SER A 101 8.93 2.73 -1.53
C SER A 101 9.44 4.12 -1.93
N ARG A 102 8.61 4.91 -2.63
CA ARG A 102 8.92 6.29 -3.05
C ARG A 102 9.09 7.19 -1.82
N GLN A 103 8.15 7.13 -0.89
CA GLN A 103 8.21 7.92 0.34
C GLN A 103 9.42 7.56 1.20
N LEU A 104 9.76 6.28 1.32
CA LEU A 104 10.96 5.85 2.04
C LEU A 104 12.24 6.39 1.41
N LEU A 105 12.34 6.35 0.07
CA LEU A 105 13.51 6.85 -0.63
C LEU A 105 13.69 8.36 -0.41
N MET A 106 12.61 9.13 -0.50
CA MET A 106 12.64 10.59 -0.27
C MET A 106 12.96 10.90 1.21
N ALA A 107 12.33 10.20 2.15
CA ALA A 107 12.57 10.37 3.58
C ALA A 107 14.03 10.05 3.94
N ARG A 108 14.59 8.95 3.41
CA ARG A 108 16.00 8.58 3.59
C ARG A 108 16.95 9.61 3.01
N ARG A 109 16.62 10.17 1.84
CA ARG A 109 17.44 11.22 1.22
C ARG A 109 17.46 12.46 2.12
N PHE A 110 16.30 12.95 2.56
CA PHE A 110 16.20 14.09 3.48
C PHE A 110 16.97 13.85 4.78
N SER A 111 16.74 12.69 5.42
CA SER A 111 17.41 12.28 6.66
C SER A 111 18.93 12.29 6.54
N ARG A 112 19.48 11.67 5.48
CA ARG A 112 20.94 11.58 5.29
C ARG A 112 21.60 12.93 5.01
N MET A 113 20.92 13.82 4.31
CA MET A 113 21.49 15.14 3.96
C MET A 113 21.56 16.07 5.16
N ASN A 114 20.54 16.03 6.01
CA ASN A 114 20.37 16.97 7.10
C ASN A 114 20.79 16.39 8.45
N GLY A 115 21.25 15.13 8.49
CA GLY A 115 21.67 14.46 9.73
C GLY A 115 20.53 14.19 10.72
N VAL A 116 19.27 14.18 10.26
CA VAL A 116 18.08 13.94 11.09
C VAL A 116 17.62 12.49 10.99
N SER A 117 16.77 12.03 11.92
CA SER A 117 16.27 10.65 11.90
C SER A 117 15.31 10.37 10.75
N LEU A 118 15.06 9.09 10.47
CA LEU A 118 14.19 8.69 9.36
C LEU A 118 12.73 9.09 9.61
N ALA A 119 12.29 9.08 10.87
CA ALA A 119 10.97 9.59 11.27
C ALA A 119 10.80 11.07 10.91
N HIS A 120 11.84 11.91 11.08
CA HIS A 120 11.82 13.30 10.61
C HIS A 120 11.67 13.39 9.11
N GLY A 121 12.44 12.60 8.36
CA GLY A 121 12.35 12.57 6.90
C GLY A 121 10.95 12.18 6.42
N PHE A 122 10.33 11.20 7.06
CA PHE A 122 8.95 10.80 6.75
C PHE A 122 7.94 11.89 7.11
N PHE A 123 8.09 12.52 8.27
CA PHE A 123 7.22 13.59 8.73
C PHE A 123 7.28 14.80 7.78
N PHE A 124 8.47 15.15 7.29
CA PHE A 124 8.63 16.15 6.23
C PHE A 124 7.90 15.75 4.94
N VAL A 125 8.18 14.55 4.41
CA VAL A 125 7.61 14.06 3.14
C VAL A 125 6.08 14.00 3.16
N MET A 126 5.48 13.70 4.32
CA MET A 126 4.02 13.59 4.46
C MET A 126 3.30 14.93 4.70
N GLY A 127 4.01 16.06 4.67
CA GLY A 127 3.43 17.38 4.93
C GLY A 127 3.25 17.69 6.41
N GLY A 128 4.07 17.08 7.28
CA GLY A 128 4.02 17.29 8.72
C GLY A 128 4.49 18.65 9.19
N PHE A 129 5.21 19.42 8.35
CA PHE A 129 5.62 20.79 8.65
C PHE A 129 4.84 21.78 7.78
N VAL A 130 4.28 22.80 8.42
CA VAL A 130 3.54 23.88 7.76
C VAL A 130 4.11 25.25 8.13
N ASP A 131 3.93 26.23 7.26
CA ASP A 131 4.18 27.63 7.57
C ASP A 131 3.09 28.22 8.48
N VAL A 132 3.23 29.51 8.81
CA VAL A 132 2.30 30.23 9.68
C VAL A 132 0.90 30.33 9.07
N ASP A 133 0.80 30.32 7.74
CA ASP A 133 -0.45 30.39 6.99
C ASP A 133 -1.10 29.00 6.82
N GLY A 134 -0.44 27.92 7.26
CA GLY A 134 -0.93 26.56 7.21
C GLY A 134 -0.63 25.81 5.90
N HIS A 135 0.29 26.34 5.09
CA HIS A 135 0.73 25.69 3.85
C HIS A 135 1.91 24.74 4.12
N PRO A 136 1.92 23.55 3.50
CA PRO A 136 2.95 22.54 3.75
C PRO A 136 4.31 22.97 3.19
N ILE A 137 5.35 22.79 4.00
CA ILE A 137 6.75 23.02 3.64
C ILE A 137 7.31 21.72 3.04
N VAL A 138 7.39 21.65 1.71
CA VAL A 138 7.81 20.43 0.99
C VAL A 138 8.77 20.67 -0.18
N THR A 139 9.10 21.93 -0.48
CA THR A 139 9.94 22.30 -1.65
C THR A 139 11.31 22.82 -1.25
N GLU A 140 12.27 22.73 -2.18
CA GLU A 140 13.62 23.29 -2.01
C GLU A 140 13.59 24.80 -1.72
N ASN A 141 12.75 25.52 -2.47
CA ASN A 141 12.64 26.97 -2.33
C ASN A 141 12.16 27.37 -0.93
N GLN A 142 11.22 26.62 -0.35
CA GLN A 142 10.77 26.86 1.03
C GLN A 142 11.85 26.50 2.05
N LEU A 143 12.62 25.43 1.83
CA LEU A 143 13.71 25.02 2.72
C LEU A 143 14.90 25.98 2.70
N ASN A 144 15.16 26.63 1.57
CA ASN A 144 16.23 27.61 1.40
C ASN A 144 15.92 28.97 2.03
N LEU A 145 14.68 29.18 2.53
CA LEU A 145 14.36 30.38 3.30
C LEU A 145 15.16 30.38 4.61
N PRO A 146 15.69 31.56 5.02
CA PRO A 146 16.58 31.65 6.16
C PRO A 146 15.91 31.13 7.43
N GLY A 147 16.56 30.18 8.12
CA GLY A 147 16.09 29.59 9.37
C GLY A 147 15.03 28.50 9.25
N VAL A 148 14.43 28.25 8.08
CA VAL A 148 13.38 27.22 7.93
C VAL A 148 13.95 25.82 8.13
N LEU A 149 15.03 25.48 7.40
CA LEU A 149 15.65 24.17 7.51
C LEU A 149 16.19 23.91 8.92
N GLU A 150 16.80 24.91 9.54
CA GLU A 150 17.31 24.84 10.91
C GLU A 150 16.17 24.60 11.92
N ALA A 151 15.06 25.33 11.79
CA ALA A 151 13.90 25.15 12.64
C ALA A 151 13.27 23.76 12.48
N ILE A 152 13.17 23.23 11.26
CA ILE A 152 12.71 21.87 10.99
C ILE A 152 13.63 20.82 11.63
N CYS A 153 14.96 20.99 11.48
CA CYS A 153 15.94 20.05 12.03
C CYS A 153 16.08 20.16 13.56
N ALA A 154 15.70 21.30 14.15
CA ALA A 154 15.71 21.51 15.60
C ALA A 154 14.51 20.87 16.32
N VAL A 155 13.47 20.45 15.59
CA VAL A 155 12.34 19.72 16.20
C VAL A 155 12.87 18.40 16.79
N PRO A 156 12.51 18.05 18.03
CA PRO A 156 12.95 16.79 18.61
C PRO A 156 12.15 15.61 18.03
N GLU A 157 12.80 14.46 17.86
CA GLU A 157 12.15 13.25 17.34
C GLU A 157 10.97 12.81 18.21
N SER A 158 11.06 13.00 19.52
CA SER A 158 9.99 12.68 20.46
C SER A 158 8.70 13.44 20.12
N ALA A 159 8.79 14.73 19.76
CA ALA A 159 7.61 15.51 19.39
C ALA A 159 6.93 15.01 18.11
N ILE A 160 7.70 14.41 17.20
CA ILE A 160 7.17 13.77 15.98
C ILE A 160 6.52 12.43 16.31
N ARG A 161 7.15 11.61 17.16
CA ARG A 161 6.62 10.31 17.58
C ARG A 161 5.36 10.46 18.43
N ASP A 162 5.30 11.47 19.30
CA ASP A 162 4.13 11.79 20.13
C ASP A 162 2.87 12.10 19.29
N LYS A 163 3.04 12.53 18.03
CA LYS A 163 1.93 12.74 17.09
C LYS A 163 1.39 11.44 16.50
N SER A 164 2.08 10.32 16.63
CA SER A 164 1.64 9.03 16.11
C SER A 164 0.59 8.41 17.05
N LYS A 165 -0.68 8.35 16.60
CA LYS A 165 -1.79 7.82 17.41
C LYS A 165 -1.88 6.29 17.48
N GLY A 166 -0.94 5.56 16.86
CA GLY A 166 -0.97 4.10 16.77
C GLY A 166 0.32 3.44 17.23
N ASP A 167 0.89 3.93 18.35
CA ASP A 167 2.34 4.07 18.50
C ASP A 167 3.13 2.75 18.39
N ILE A 168 2.80 1.69 19.14
CA ILE A 168 3.48 0.38 19.03
C ILE A 168 2.52 -0.80 19.18
N PHE A 169 1.54 -0.69 20.08
CA PHE A 169 0.69 -1.82 20.48
C PHE A 169 -0.20 -2.34 19.34
N SER A 170 -0.92 -1.45 18.66
CA SER A 170 -1.80 -1.80 17.54
C SER A 170 -1.01 -2.34 16.34
N LYS A 171 0.19 -1.79 16.10
CA LYS A 171 1.10 -2.23 15.05
C LYS A 171 1.65 -3.63 15.32
N GLY A 172 2.06 -3.89 16.57
CA GLY A 172 2.60 -5.17 17.00
C GLY A 172 1.59 -6.32 16.90
N ILE A 173 0.34 -6.10 17.33
CA ILE A 173 -0.69 -7.15 17.28
C ILE A 173 -1.00 -7.58 15.84
N ALA A 174 -1.21 -6.62 14.93
CA ALA A 174 -1.50 -6.94 13.53
C ALA A 174 -0.31 -7.63 12.85
N PHE A 175 0.93 -7.20 13.16
CA PHE A 175 2.13 -7.88 12.67
C PHE A 175 2.23 -9.31 13.18
N CYS A 176 2.04 -9.53 14.49
CA CYS A 176 2.02 -10.86 15.09
C CYS A 176 0.93 -11.73 14.47
N GLN A 177 -0.27 -11.20 14.23
CA GLN A 177 -1.36 -11.91 13.57
C GLN A 177 -0.99 -12.33 12.14
N GLY A 178 -0.45 -11.40 11.34
CA GLY A 178 -0.03 -11.68 9.96
C GLY A 178 1.11 -12.70 9.89
N LEU A 179 2.14 -12.52 10.73
CA LEU A 179 3.26 -13.45 10.80
C LEU A 179 2.82 -14.83 11.27
N TRP A 180 1.96 -14.89 12.28
CA TRP A 180 1.38 -16.14 12.76
C TRP A 180 0.61 -16.83 11.65
N PHE A 181 -0.26 -16.12 10.93
CA PHE A 181 -1.01 -16.67 9.79
C PHE A 181 -0.08 -17.26 8.71
N ILE A 182 1.00 -16.56 8.36
CA ILE A 182 2.02 -17.07 7.42
C ILE A 182 2.61 -18.38 7.93
N VAL A 183 2.99 -18.46 9.22
CA VAL A 183 3.51 -19.69 9.84
C VAL A 183 2.47 -20.82 9.77
N GLN A 184 1.19 -20.55 10.00
CA GLN A 184 0.12 -21.56 9.85
C GLN A 184 0.03 -22.09 8.42
N CYS A 185 0.08 -21.20 7.42
CA CYS A 185 0.04 -21.62 6.02
C CYS A 185 1.25 -22.48 5.65
N LEU A 186 2.44 -22.11 6.12
CA LEU A 186 3.67 -22.88 5.90
C LEU A 186 3.61 -24.25 6.60
N ALA A 187 3.12 -24.31 7.83
CA ALA A 187 2.93 -25.55 8.58
C ALA A 187 2.05 -26.54 7.83
N ARG A 188 0.91 -26.06 7.31
CA ARG A 188 0.00 -26.86 6.50
C ARG A 188 0.65 -27.34 5.20
N GLY A 189 1.39 -26.46 4.52
CA GLY A 189 2.13 -26.82 3.31
C GLY A 189 3.18 -27.91 3.54
N VAL A 190 3.94 -27.83 4.64
CA VAL A 190 4.95 -28.85 5.03
C VAL A 190 4.29 -30.18 5.39
N GLN A 191 3.10 -30.16 5.97
CA GLN A 191 2.33 -31.36 6.33
C GLN A 191 1.51 -31.91 5.16
N HIS A 192 1.66 -31.36 3.95
CA HIS A 192 0.87 -31.72 2.76
C HIS A 192 -0.64 -31.63 2.99
N LEU A 193 -1.07 -30.72 3.87
CA LEU A 193 -2.48 -30.40 4.07
C LEU A 193 -2.91 -29.33 3.06
N PRO A 194 -4.12 -29.45 2.47
CA PRO A 194 -4.58 -28.48 1.49
C PRO A 194 -4.80 -27.12 2.15
N LEU A 195 -4.35 -26.06 1.48
CA LEU A 195 -4.73 -24.69 1.79
C LEU A 195 -5.99 -24.35 1.00
N THR A 196 -6.95 -23.73 1.65
CA THR A 196 -8.11 -23.15 0.95
C THR A 196 -7.66 -21.99 0.07
N GLU A 197 -8.40 -21.71 -1.00
CA GLU A 197 -8.09 -20.57 -1.89
C GLU A 197 -8.13 -19.23 -1.13
N LEU A 198 -8.97 -19.14 -0.08
CA LEU A 198 -9.04 -17.99 0.81
C LEU A 198 -7.79 -17.84 1.69
N GLU A 199 -7.24 -18.93 2.19
CA GLU A 199 -5.96 -18.91 2.91
C GLU A 199 -4.81 -18.53 1.98
N VAL A 200 -4.80 -19.01 0.73
CA VAL A 200 -3.79 -18.63 -0.26
C VAL A 200 -3.88 -17.14 -0.63
N ALA A 201 -5.09 -16.61 -0.84
CA ALA A 201 -5.29 -15.18 -1.06
C ALA A 201 -4.86 -14.36 0.16
N THR A 202 -5.19 -14.81 1.37
CA THR A 202 -4.77 -14.17 2.62
C THR A 202 -3.26 -14.17 2.79
N LEU A 203 -2.58 -15.27 2.44
CA LEU A 203 -1.12 -15.37 2.45
C LEU A 203 -0.48 -14.33 1.51
N ALA A 204 -1.05 -14.13 0.31
CA ALA A 204 -0.60 -13.10 -0.61
C ALA A 204 -0.74 -11.69 -0.02
N PHE A 205 -1.90 -11.38 0.58
CA PHE A 205 -2.14 -10.11 1.27
C PHE A 205 -1.22 -9.92 2.48
N ALA A 206 -1.04 -10.93 3.32
CA ALA A 206 -0.16 -10.88 4.48
C ALA A 206 1.29 -10.59 4.05
N THR A 207 1.76 -11.24 2.97
CA THR A 207 3.12 -11.06 2.45
C THR A 207 3.35 -9.63 1.94
N ILE A 208 2.49 -9.10 1.07
CA ILE A 208 2.68 -7.74 0.52
C ILE A 208 2.49 -6.65 1.57
N ASN A 209 1.58 -6.84 2.53
CA ASN A 209 1.40 -5.89 3.62
C ASN A 209 2.57 -5.92 4.60
N ALA A 210 3.15 -7.09 4.88
CA ALA A 210 4.39 -7.17 5.66
C ALA A 210 5.53 -6.39 4.99
N LEU A 211 5.70 -6.53 3.67
CA LEU A 211 6.68 -5.74 2.92
C LEU A 211 6.36 -4.24 2.94
N THR A 212 5.09 -3.86 2.78
CA THR A 212 4.64 -2.46 2.84
C THR A 212 4.91 -1.85 4.21
N TRP A 213 4.61 -2.60 5.28
CA TRP A 213 4.89 -2.19 6.65
C TRP A 213 6.38 -1.98 6.89
N LEU A 214 7.26 -2.86 6.40
CA LEU A 214 8.72 -2.68 6.51
C LEU A 214 9.20 -1.38 5.85
N LEU A 215 8.56 -0.94 4.77
CA LEU A 215 8.89 0.33 4.12
C LEU A 215 8.43 1.56 4.90
N TRP A 216 7.40 1.42 5.75
CA TRP A 216 6.79 2.50 6.53
C TRP A 216 6.96 2.37 8.04
N VAL A 217 7.84 1.49 8.52
CA VAL A 217 8.04 1.25 9.95
C VAL A 217 8.37 2.52 10.73
N ASP A 218 9.24 3.37 10.18
CA ASP A 218 9.63 4.66 10.76
C ASP A 218 8.68 5.81 10.40
N LYS A 219 7.66 5.58 9.55
CA LYS A 219 6.69 6.61 9.19
C LYS A 219 5.67 6.78 10.33
N PRO A 220 5.50 7.99 10.88
CA PRO A 220 4.47 8.26 11.89
C PRO A 220 3.07 7.86 11.39
N LEU A 221 2.34 7.09 12.19
CA LEU A 221 1.01 6.58 11.86
C LEU A 221 -0.08 7.51 12.43
N ASP A 222 -1.06 7.85 11.59
CA ASP A 222 -2.29 8.58 11.96
C ASP A 222 -2.08 9.98 12.54
N VAL A 223 -1.08 10.70 12.02
CA VAL A 223 -0.86 12.12 12.33
C VAL A 223 -2.06 12.93 11.84
N GLN A 224 -2.72 13.64 12.76
CA GLN A 224 -3.87 14.48 12.44
C GLN A 224 -3.48 15.95 12.22
N ASP A 225 -2.52 16.44 13.01
CA ASP A 225 -2.17 17.87 13.03
C ASP A 225 -0.69 18.06 12.72
N PRO A 226 -0.34 18.86 11.69
CA PRO A 226 1.05 19.21 11.40
C PRO A 226 1.66 20.10 12.49
N LEU A 227 2.97 20.32 12.41
CA LEU A 227 3.74 21.24 13.22
C LEU A 227 3.98 22.54 12.45
N THR A 228 3.59 23.66 13.04
CA THR A 228 3.83 24.99 12.49
C THR A 228 5.26 25.44 12.79
N ILE A 229 6.02 25.81 11.76
CA ILE A 229 7.35 26.38 11.89
C ILE A 229 7.21 27.91 11.96
N GLN A 230 7.44 28.48 13.14
CA GLN A 230 7.52 29.93 13.32
C GLN A 230 8.95 30.39 13.05
N LEU A 231 9.14 31.16 11.99
CA LEU A 231 10.39 31.88 11.77
C LEU A 231 10.46 33.01 12.78
N ARG A 232 11.50 32.99 13.63
CA ARG A 232 11.79 34.10 14.53
C ARG A 232 12.32 35.25 13.68
N THR A 233 11.44 36.17 13.28
CA THR A 233 11.87 37.40 12.63
C THR A 233 12.76 38.17 13.60
N SER A 234 14.02 38.38 13.22
CA SER A 234 14.84 39.39 13.88
C SER A 234 14.16 40.75 13.66
N PRO A 235 14.09 41.65 14.66
CA PRO A 235 13.32 42.91 14.57
C PRO A 235 13.82 43.94 13.52
N GLU A 236 14.77 43.60 12.65
CA GLU A 236 15.43 44.52 11.70
C GLU A 236 15.29 44.11 10.23
N ALA A 237 14.28 43.32 9.86
CA ALA A 237 13.95 43.09 8.46
C ALA A 237 12.77 43.99 8.06
N ASP A 238 13.07 45.05 7.30
CA ASP A 238 12.14 46.03 6.73
C ASP A 238 10.87 45.37 6.19
N SER A 239 9.73 45.85 6.70
CA SER A 239 8.38 45.32 6.54
C SER A 239 7.73 45.59 5.17
N ASP A 240 8.50 45.83 4.10
CA ASP A 240 7.94 46.23 2.79
C ASP A 240 8.34 45.33 1.61
N SER A 241 9.01 44.20 1.82
CA SER A 241 9.38 43.29 0.70
C SER A 241 9.09 41.79 0.87
N MET A 242 8.59 41.34 2.02
CA MET A 242 8.12 39.96 2.19
C MET A 242 6.61 39.89 1.95
N PHE A 243 6.20 39.16 0.91
CA PHE A 243 4.82 38.94 0.48
C PHE A 243 4.10 40.11 -0.21
N SER A 244 4.66 40.56 -1.34
CA SER A 244 3.79 40.85 -2.49
C SER A 244 3.98 39.72 -3.51
N PRO A 245 2.99 38.83 -3.71
CA PRO A 245 3.06 37.88 -4.81
C PRO A 245 3.03 38.69 -6.09
N ASN A 246 4.13 38.71 -6.85
CA ASN A 246 4.13 39.29 -8.19
C ASN A 246 3.08 38.51 -9.01
N PRO A 247 1.95 39.11 -9.42
CA PRO A 247 0.89 38.42 -10.15
C PRO A 247 1.35 37.93 -11.53
N GLN A 248 2.52 38.38 -11.98
CA GLN A 248 3.12 38.09 -13.28
C GLN A 248 4.34 37.15 -13.19
N ALA A 249 4.71 36.67 -11.99
CA ALA A 249 5.70 35.60 -11.89
C ALA A 249 5.10 34.35 -12.56
N PRO A 250 5.71 33.82 -13.64
CA PRO A 250 5.14 32.68 -14.33
C PRO A 250 5.07 31.52 -13.33
N ALA A 251 3.94 30.82 -13.29
CA ALA A 251 3.71 29.60 -12.51
C ALA A 251 4.73 28.52 -12.93
N ARG A 252 5.97 28.66 -12.47
CA ARG A 252 7.10 27.81 -12.82
C ARG A 252 7.58 27.19 -11.53
N HIS A 253 6.91 26.11 -11.15
CA HIS A 253 7.52 24.82 -10.85
C HIS A 253 6.36 23.85 -10.62
N VAL A 254 5.83 23.33 -11.73
CA VAL A 254 4.89 22.20 -11.70
C VAL A 254 5.73 20.98 -11.41
N TYR A 255 5.77 20.54 -10.15
CA TYR A 255 6.45 19.29 -9.80
C TYR A 255 5.72 18.13 -10.49
N PRO A 256 6.36 17.41 -11.44
CA PRO A 256 5.72 16.25 -12.02
C PRO A 256 5.57 15.19 -10.92
N ALA A 257 4.34 14.79 -10.62
CA ALA A 257 4.07 13.71 -9.65
C ALA A 257 4.73 12.37 -10.04
N SER A 258 5.09 12.21 -11.32
CA SER A 258 5.70 11.01 -11.90
C SER A 258 6.26 11.29 -13.32
N ILE A 259 7.04 10.37 -13.88
CA ILE A 259 7.54 10.42 -15.28
C ILE A 259 6.35 10.41 -16.28
N PRO A 260 6.43 11.01 -17.49
CA PRO A 260 5.27 11.15 -18.39
C PRO A 260 4.43 9.89 -18.65
N TRP A 261 5.06 8.72 -18.82
CA TRP A 261 4.33 7.45 -19.01
C TRP A 261 3.72 6.92 -17.69
N GLN A 262 4.35 7.18 -16.54
CA GLN A 262 3.75 6.89 -15.23
C GLN A 262 2.53 7.78 -14.98
N LYS A 263 2.54 9.04 -15.45
CA LYS A 263 1.36 9.92 -15.37
C LYS A 263 0.18 9.32 -16.12
N ARG A 264 0.40 8.67 -17.27
CA ARG A 264 -0.67 7.98 -18.02
C ARG A 264 -1.27 6.83 -17.22
N PHE A 265 -0.44 6.08 -16.50
CA PHE A 265 -0.88 4.98 -15.65
C PHE A 265 -1.58 5.48 -14.37
N GLU A 266 -1.10 6.55 -13.75
CA GLU A 266 -1.62 7.09 -12.50
C GLU A 266 -2.84 8.02 -12.70
N ALA A 267 -3.03 8.60 -13.89
CA ALA A 267 -4.13 9.53 -14.17
C ALA A 267 -5.54 8.95 -13.94
N PRO A 268 -5.89 7.73 -14.39
CA PRO A 268 -7.22 7.14 -14.16
C PRO A 268 -7.52 6.90 -12.68
N ILE A 269 -6.48 6.71 -11.87
CA ILE A 269 -6.56 6.41 -10.44
C ILE A 269 -6.20 7.60 -9.56
N SER A 270 -5.88 8.76 -10.15
CA SER A 270 -5.47 9.97 -9.43
C SER A 270 -6.54 10.47 -8.46
N ASN A 271 -7.81 10.37 -8.86
CA ASN A 271 -8.98 10.69 -8.03
C ASN A 271 -9.09 9.80 -6.78
N ILE A 272 -8.58 8.57 -6.84
CA ILE A 272 -8.60 7.62 -5.72
C ILE A 272 -7.60 8.05 -4.64
N TYR A 273 -6.45 8.58 -5.05
CA TYR A 273 -5.35 8.97 -4.15
C TYR A 273 -5.28 10.47 -3.87
N GLN A 274 -6.23 11.24 -4.40
CA GLN A 274 -6.34 12.70 -4.28
C GLN A 274 -5.08 13.44 -4.75
N VAL A 275 -4.30 12.88 -5.68
CA VAL A 275 -3.14 13.57 -6.25
C VAL A 275 -3.66 14.49 -7.37
N PRO A 276 -3.67 15.82 -7.20
CA PRO A 276 -4.14 16.69 -8.25
C PRO A 276 -3.15 16.65 -9.42
N SER A 277 -3.67 16.79 -10.65
CA SER A 277 -2.86 16.88 -11.87
C SER A 277 -1.81 18.00 -11.80
N HIS A 278 -2.12 19.04 -11.02
CA HIS A 278 -1.22 20.11 -10.63
C HIS A 278 -1.28 20.31 -9.11
N TYR A 279 -0.19 19.98 -8.42
CA TYR A 279 -0.04 20.27 -6.99
C TYR A 279 0.80 21.52 -6.81
N ASN A 280 0.26 22.53 -6.11
CA ASN A 280 1.00 23.73 -5.75
C ASN A 280 1.08 23.83 -4.21
N PRO A 281 2.27 23.60 -3.61
CA PRO A 281 2.45 23.66 -2.16
C PRO A 281 2.25 25.06 -1.58
N LEU A 282 2.31 26.11 -2.41
CA LEU A 282 2.08 27.49 -1.97
C LEU A 282 0.59 27.86 -1.90
N THR A 283 -0.32 27.04 -2.43
CA THR A 283 -1.77 27.31 -2.39
C THR A 283 -2.56 26.22 -1.71
N ASN A 284 -2.04 24.99 -1.71
CA ASN A 284 -2.71 23.86 -1.08
C ASN A 284 -2.38 23.84 0.42
N THR A 285 -3.34 23.43 1.24
CA THR A 285 -3.22 23.38 2.71
C THR A 285 -2.78 22.02 3.24
N PHE A 286 -2.53 21.05 2.34
CA PHE A 286 -2.14 19.70 2.72
C PHE A 286 -1.39 18.99 1.59
N VAL A 287 -0.77 17.87 1.94
CA VAL A 287 -0.09 16.98 1.01
C VAL A 287 -1.00 15.79 0.70
N PRO A 288 -1.27 15.45 -0.58
CA PRO A 288 -2.09 14.32 -0.94
C PRO A 288 -1.63 13.00 -0.30
N THR A 289 -2.57 12.09 -0.06
CA THR A 289 -2.43 10.93 0.85
C THR A 289 -1.18 10.09 0.66
N PHE A 290 -0.72 9.87 -0.57
CA PHE A 290 0.46 9.06 -0.89
C PHE A 290 1.52 9.80 -1.71
N TRP A 291 1.34 11.10 -1.87
CA TRP A 291 2.27 11.91 -2.64
C TRP A 291 3.55 12.19 -1.84
N CYS A 292 4.63 12.46 -2.55
CA CYS A 292 5.89 12.98 -2.02
C CYS A 292 6.59 13.82 -3.09
N ALA A 293 7.07 15.01 -2.70
CA ALA A 293 7.98 15.80 -3.54
C ALA A 293 9.43 15.36 -3.31
N ASP A 294 10.27 15.60 -4.32
CA ASP A 294 11.71 15.72 -4.09
C ASP A 294 12.02 17.17 -3.70
N PRO A 295 12.50 17.42 -2.48
CA PRO A 295 12.79 18.76 -2.00
C PRO A 295 14.03 19.40 -2.61
N ARG A 296 14.67 18.83 -3.65
CA ARG A 296 15.83 19.44 -4.33
C ARG A 296 15.74 19.44 -5.86
N ASP A 297 14.69 20.00 -6.44
CA ASP A 297 14.47 19.97 -7.90
C ASP A 297 15.44 20.88 -8.68
N SER A 298 16.72 20.47 -8.70
CA SER A 298 17.78 20.90 -9.60
C SER A 298 18.29 19.72 -10.43
N GLY A 299 17.38 19.02 -11.14
CA GLY A 299 17.79 18.15 -12.25
C GLY A 299 16.89 16.94 -12.51
N THR A 300 16.33 16.89 -13.72
CA THR A 300 15.47 15.84 -14.26
C THR A 300 16.09 14.43 -14.25
N GLN A 301 17.42 14.29 -14.19
CA GLN A 301 18.11 13.03 -14.45
C GLN A 301 18.20 12.08 -13.23
N SER A 302 18.48 12.59 -12.02
CA SER A 302 18.59 11.76 -10.81
C SER A 302 17.23 11.22 -10.33
N LEU A 303 16.19 12.04 -10.55
CA LEU A 303 14.79 11.69 -10.32
C LEU A 303 14.38 10.49 -11.18
N ASN A 304 14.64 10.53 -12.49
CA ASN A 304 14.24 9.46 -13.40
C ASN A 304 14.77 8.09 -12.95
N THR A 305 16.00 8.01 -12.45
CA THR A 305 16.58 6.76 -11.95
C THR A 305 15.90 6.26 -10.69
N ALA A 306 15.66 7.13 -9.70
CA ALA A 306 14.97 6.79 -8.45
C ALA A 306 13.51 6.36 -8.67
N TRP A 307 12.77 7.09 -9.50
CA TRP A 307 11.39 6.76 -9.88
C TRP A 307 11.32 5.47 -10.71
N SER A 308 12.31 5.21 -11.55
CA SER A 308 12.39 3.95 -12.31
C SER A 308 12.67 2.76 -11.38
N LEU A 309 13.63 2.88 -10.44
CA LEU A 309 13.96 1.81 -9.49
C LEU A 309 12.78 1.45 -8.58
N THR A 310 12.10 2.45 -8.01
CA THR A 310 10.91 2.23 -7.17
C THR A 310 9.77 1.62 -7.95
N PHE A 311 9.59 2.02 -9.21
CA PHE A 311 8.59 1.42 -10.10
C PHE A 311 8.91 -0.03 -10.46
N VAL A 312 10.16 -0.35 -10.80
CA VAL A 312 10.60 -1.73 -11.04
C VAL A 312 10.33 -2.59 -9.80
N GLY A 313 10.69 -2.10 -8.61
CA GLY A 313 10.40 -2.78 -7.35
C GLY A 313 8.91 -3.03 -7.13
N GLN A 314 8.07 -2.03 -7.42
CA GLN A 314 6.61 -2.15 -7.39
C GLN A 314 6.10 -3.26 -8.33
N LEU A 315 6.58 -3.32 -9.57
CA LEU A 315 6.17 -4.35 -10.53
C LEU A 315 6.60 -5.76 -10.10
N LEU A 316 7.82 -5.90 -9.58
CA LEU A 316 8.32 -7.16 -9.05
C LEU A 316 7.49 -7.63 -7.84
N CYS A 317 7.14 -6.73 -6.93
CA CYS A 317 6.26 -7.06 -5.79
C CYS A 317 4.87 -7.48 -6.27
N GLY A 318 4.32 -6.85 -7.33
CA GLY A 318 3.07 -7.27 -7.95
C GLY A 318 3.15 -8.68 -8.57
N ALA A 319 4.25 -9.01 -9.26
CA ALA A 319 4.46 -10.34 -9.81
C ALA A 319 4.61 -11.40 -8.71
N VAL A 320 5.34 -11.10 -7.62
CA VAL A 320 5.45 -11.98 -6.44
C VAL A 320 4.09 -12.19 -5.79
N PHE A 321 3.28 -11.13 -5.63
CA PHE A 321 1.91 -11.24 -5.13
C PHE A 321 1.09 -12.23 -5.99
N GLY A 322 1.13 -12.08 -7.31
CA GLY A 322 0.45 -12.99 -8.23
C GLY A 322 0.95 -14.43 -8.13
N ALA A 323 2.27 -14.62 -8.01
CA ALA A 323 2.90 -15.93 -7.95
C ALA A 323 2.47 -16.77 -6.74
N ILE A 324 2.11 -16.14 -5.62
CA ILE A 324 1.61 -16.85 -4.43
C ILE A 324 0.29 -17.58 -4.74
N HIS A 325 -0.56 -17.04 -5.62
CA HIS A 325 -1.81 -17.70 -6.02
C HIS A 325 -1.58 -18.99 -6.83
N CYS A 326 -0.39 -19.20 -7.39
CA CYS A 326 -0.02 -20.48 -8.01
C CYS A 326 0.06 -21.63 -6.99
N ALA A 327 0.07 -21.36 -5.68
CA ALA A 327 -0.01 -22.41 -4.66
C ALA A 327 -1.29 -23.27 -4.80
N SER A 328 -2.38 -22.69 -5.32
CA SER A 328 -3.63 -23.40 -5.63
C SER A 328 -3.70 -23.91 -7.08
N TRP A 329 -2.59 -24.05 -7.80
CA TRP A 329 -2.62 -24.42 -9.22
C TRP A 329 -3.25 -25.79 -9.47
N SER A 330 -2.92 -26.76 -8.62
CA SER A 330 -3.36 -28.15 -8.71
C SER A 330 -4.49 -28.50 -7.73
N THR A 331 -5.19 -27.51 -7.15
CA THR A 331 -6.34 -27.77 -6.28
C THR A 331 -7.61 -28.05 -7.09
N THR A 332 -8.58 -28.71 -6.45
CA THR A 332 -9.89 -28.99 -7.02
C THR A 332 -10.81 -27.80 -6.77
N PHE A 333 -11.44 -27.30 -7.83
CA PHE A 333 -12.45 -26.24 -7.75
C PHE A 333 -13.86 -26.84 -7.89
N PRO A 334 -14.91 -26.18 -7.36
CA PRO A 334 -16.28 -26.66 -7.48
C PRO A 334 -16.76 -26.77 -8.94
N SER A 335 -16.19 -25.96 -9.85
CA SER A 335 -16.45 -26.05 -11.28
C SER A 335 -15.20 -25.87 -12.14
N VAL A 336 -15.22 -26.44 -13.34
CA VAL A 336 -14.16 -26.28 -14.35
C VAL A 336 -14.01 -24.81 -14.76
N ALA A 337 -15.11 -24.05 -14.78
CA ALA A 337 -15.10 -22.62 -15.07
C ALA A 337 -14.32 -21.84 -14.00
N GLU A 338 -14.60 -22.06 -12.71
CA GLU A 338 -13.88 -21.41 -11.61
C GLU A 338 -12.39 -21.75 -11.60
N MET A 339 -12.04 -23.00 -11.88
CA MET A 339 -10.63 -23.42 -12.02
C MET A 339 -9.90 -22.62 -13.10
N TRP A 340 -10.49 -22.49 -14.30
CA TRP A 340 -9.85 -21.75 -15.38
C TRP A 340 -9.87 -20.25 -15.15
N LEU A 341 -10.93 -19.70 -14.55
CA LEU A 341 -10.96 -18.29 -14.15
C LEU A 341 -9.85 -17.98 -13.13
N TRP A 342 -9.62 -18.85 -12.14
CA TRP A 342 -8.53 -18.72 -11.19
C TRP A 342 -7.16 -18.74 -11.86
N ARG A 343 -6.90 -19.77 -12.70
CA ARG A 343 -5.62 -19.94 -13.40
C ARG A 343 -5.33 -18.79 -14.35
N ALA A 344 -6.32 -18.38 -15.15
CA ALA A 344 -6.20 -17.25 -16.06
C ALA A 344 -5.94 -15.95 -15.30
N SER A 345 -6.70 -15.68 -14.22
CA SER A 345 -6.49 -14.48 -13.40
C SER A 345 -5.11 -14.47 -12.76
N THR A 346 -4.65 -15.61 -12.24
CA THR A 346 -3.31 -15.76 -11.66
C THR A 346 -2.22 -15.44 -12.70
N ILE A 347 -2.33 -16.00 -13.91
CA ILE A 347 -1.39 -15.71 -15.01
C ILE A 347 -1.42 -14.22 -15.37
N ILE A 348 -2.61 -13.63 -15.49
CA ILE A 348 -2.78 -12.21 -15.84
C ILE A 348 -2.07 -11.32 -14.81
N ILE A 349 -2.30 -11.53 -13.51
CA ILE A 349 -1.71 -10.71 -12.44
C ILE A 349 -0.18 -10.86 -12.36
N ILE A 350 0.38 -12.01 -12.78
CA ILE A 350 1.84 -12.20 -12.88
C ILE A 350 2.39 -11.56 -14.15
N ALA A 351 1.75 -11.82 -15.30
CA ALA A 351 2.25 -11.43 -16.61
C ALA A 351 2.18 -9.91 -16.83
N MET A 352 1.17 -9.22 -16.32
CA MET A 352 0.99 -7.79 -16.57
C MET A 352 2.10 -6.92 -15.98
N PRO A 353 2.48 -7.06 -14.68
CA PRO A 353 3.62 -6.33 -14.14
C PRO A 353 4.93 -6.64 -14.87
N LEU A 354 5.15 -7.91 -15.28
CA LEU A 354 6.34 -8.30 -16.03
C LEU A 354 6.36 -7.74 -17.45
N ALA A 355 5.20 -7.70 -18.14
CA ALA A 355 5.08 -7.08 -19.44
C ALA A 355 5.37 -5.57 -19.34
N LEU A 356 4.83 -4.90 -18.33
CA LEU A 356 5.10 -3.48 -18.08
C LEU A 356 6.57 -3.23 -17.72
N LEU A 357 7.21 -4.17 -17.01
CA LEU A 357 8.64 -4.13 -16.72
C LEU A 357 9.48 -4.23 -18.00
N LEU A 358 9.15 -5.18 -18.88
CA LEU A 358 9.83 -5.34 -20.18
C LEU A 358 9.67 -4.11 -21.06
N VAL A 359 8.49 -3.50 -21.05
CA VAL A 359 8.23 -2.27 -21.80
C VAL A 359 9.03 -1.09 -21.24
N THR A 360 9.14 -0.96 -19.92
CA THR A 360 9.87 0.14 -19.27
C THR A 360 11.39 -0.01 -19.35
N VAL A 361 11.93 -1.23 -19.19
CA VAL A 361 13.37 -1.52 -19.33
C VAL A 361 13.79 -1.58 -20.80
N GLY A 362 12.90 -2.05 -21.67
CA GLY A 362 13.17 -2.19 -23.10
C GLY A 362 13.27 -0.86 -23.87
N ALA A 363 12.87 0.26 -23.25
CA ALA A 363 12.99 1.68 -23.65
C ALA A 363 12.65 2.09 -25.09
N ASN A 364 12.36 1.15 -26.00
CA ASN A 364 12.20 1.39 -27.44
C ASN A 364 10.81 0.98 -27.96
N VAL A 365 9.91 0.45 -27.12
CA VAL A 365 8.60 -0.07 -27.59
C VAL A 365 7.48 0.97 -27.45
N ILE A 366 7.47 1.80 -26.40
CA ILE A 366 6.43 2.84 -26.23
C ILE A 366 6.63 4.00 -27.20
N GLU A 367 7.88 4.38 -27.49
CA GLU A 367 8.17 5.48 -28.43
C GLU A 367 7.72 5.18 -29.87
N VAL A 368 7.40 3.92 -30.18
CA VAL A 368 6.93 3.48 -31.50
C VAL A 368 5.40 3.64 -31.67
N LEU A 369 4.63 3.66 -30.57
CA LEU A 369 3.16 3.71 -30.65
C LEU A 369 2.64 5.17 -30.59
N PRO A 370 1.66 5.54 -31.43
CA PRO A 370 0.94 6.80 -31.27
C PRO A 370 0.29 6.93 -29.89
N ASP A 371 0.25 8.14 -29.34
CA ASP A 371 -0.26 8.41 -27.99
C ASP A 371 -1.68 7.89 -27.73
N SER A 372 -2.57 8.01 -28.72
CA SER A 372 -3.93 7.50 -28.65
C SER A 372 -3.97 5.96 -28.51
N ALA A 373 -3.15 5.26 -29.29
CA ALA A 373 -3.04 3.81 -29.24
C ALA A 373 -2.45 3.32 -27.91
N ALA A 374 -1.43 4.01 -27.40
CA ALA A 374 -0.83 3.71 -26.09
C ALA A 374 -1.86 3.88 -24.95
N ASN A 375 -2.68 4.95 -24.98
CA ASN A 375 -3.71 5.18 -23.97
C ASN A 375 -4.82 4.12 -24.02
N VAL A 376 -5.28 3.73 -25.21
CA VAL A 376 -6.28 2.66 -25.37
C VAL A 376 -5.74 1.32 -24.86
N LEU A 377 -4.48 0.99 -25.19
CA LEU A 377 -3.83 -0.23 -24.70
C LEU A 377 -3.72 -0.24 -23.17
N LEU A 378 -3.30 0.88 -22.56
CA LEU A 378 -3.22 1.01 -21.10
C LEU A 378 -4.58 0.88 -20.42
N LEU A 379 -5.65 1.40 -21.03
CA LEU A 379 -7.02 1.23 -20.54
C LEU A 379 -7.45 -0.25 -20.56
N ILE A 380 -7.22 -0.95 -21.67
CA ILE A 380 -7.53 -2.38 -21.81
C ILE A 380 -6.76 -3.21 -20.77
N ILE A 381 -5.46 -2.94 -20.62
CA ILE A 381 -4.62 -3.55 -19.58
C ILE A 381 -5.23 -3.27 -18.19
N SER A 382 -5.57 -2.02 -17.87
CA SER A 382 -6.16 -1.68 -16.57
C SER A 382 -7.48 -2.40 -16.31
N MET A 383 -8.35 -2.54 -17.32
CA MET A 383 -9.60 -3.28 -17.19
C MET A 383 -9.40 -4.77 -16.95
N LEU A 384 -8.53 -5.42 -17.74
CA LEU A 384 -8.19 -6.83 -17.59
C LEU A 384 -7.60 -7.11 -16.20
N TYR A 385 -6.75 -6.21 -15.72
CA TYR A 385 -6.18 -6.26 -14.39
C TYR A 385 -7.28 -6.21 -13.30
N CYS A 386 -8.17 -5.22 -13.36
CA CYS A 386 -9.26 -5.07 -12.40
C CYS A 386 -10.21 -6.27 -12.39
N ILE A 387 -10.51 -6.85 -13.56
CA ILE A 387 -11.34 -8.05 -13.67
C ILE A 387 -10.63 -9.25 -13.02
N ALA A 388 -9.36 -9.50 -13.36
CA ALA A 388 -8.58 -10.58 -12.77
C ALA A 388 -8.45 -10.42 -11.25
N ARG A 389 -8.29 -9.19 -10.75
CA ARG A 389 -8.31 -8.88 -9.31
C ARG A 389 -9.65 -9.17 -8.65
N GLY A 390 -10.75 -8.72 -9.25
CA GLY A 390 -12.09 -9.00 -8.75
C GLY A 390 -12.36 -10.51 -8.67
N LEU A 391 -11.93 -11.27 -9.68
CA LEU A 391 -12.04 -12.73 -9.68
C LEU A 391 -11.18 -13.38 -8.58
N LEU A 392 -9.93 -12.94 -8.37
CA LEU A 392 -9.08 -13.46 -7.29
C LEU A 392 -9.57 -13.08 -5.88
N LEU A 393 -10.43 -12.07 -5.74
CA LEU A 393 -11.11 -11.75 -4.48
C LEU A 393 -12.40 -12.56 -4.30
N GLY A 394 -13.17 -12.76 -5.38
CA GLY A 394 -14.47 -13.43 -5.33
C GLY A 394 -14.40 -14.95 -5.35
N LEU A 395 -13.51 -15.54 -6.17
CA LEU A 395 -13.38 -16.99 -6.30
C LEU A 395 -13.04 -17.69 -4.99
N PRO A 396 -12.11 -17.19 -4.14
CA PRO A 396 -11.87 -17.78 -2.82
C PRO A 396 -13.11 -17.90 -1.94
N LEU A 397 -14.06 -16.98 -2.07
CA LEU A 397 -15.32 -17.03 -1.33
C LEU A 397 -16.28 -18.05 -1.96
N SER A 398 -16.29 -18.15 -3.29
CA SER A 398 -17.08 -19.14 -4.01
C SER A 398 -16.63 -20.57 -3.69
N THR A 399 -15.32 -20.83 -3.60
CA THR A 399 -14.81 -22.19 -3.33
C THR A 399 -15.12 -22.71 -1.94
N LEU A 400 -15.49 -21.85 -0.99
CA LEU A 400 -15.92 -22.26 0.36
C LEU A 400 -17.15 -23.18 0.37
N ARG A 401 -17.94 -23.18 -0.71
CA ARG A 401 -19.11 -24.06 -0.84
C ARG A 401 -18.74 -25.55 -0.90
N GLU A 402 -17.54 -25.86 -1.40
CA GLU A 402 -17.03 -27.22 -1.59
C GLU A 402 -15.53 -27.24 -1.30
N LEU A 403 -15.18 -27.50 -0.04
CA LEU A 403 -13.79 -27.64 0.39
C LEU A 403 -13.37 -29.11 0.49
N PRO A 404 -12.10 -29.44 0.20
CA PRO A 404 -11.59 -30.79 0.41
C PRO A 404 -11.61 -31.14 1.90
N ALA A 405 -11.86 -32.40 2.24
CA ALA A 405 -11.95 -32.83 3.64
C ALA A 405 -10.70 -32.48 4.47
N GLY A 406 -9.51 -32.54 3.87
CA GLY A 406 -8.25 -32.15 4.52
C GLY A 406 -8.14 -30.66 4.90
N ALA A 407 -9.02 -29.79 4.37
CA ALA A 407 -9.07 -28.38 4.77
C ALA A 407 -9.46 -28.23 6.25
N PHE A 408 -10.27 -29.17 6.76
CA PHE A 408 -10.78 -29.16 8.14
C PHE A 408 -9.85 -29.82 9.15
N CYS A 409 -8.78 -30.50 8.70
CA CYS A 409 -7.75 -31.00 9.60
C CYS A 409 -6.97 -29.85 10.24
N GLY A 410 -6.71 -29.92 11.54
CA GLY A 410 -5.74 -29.09 12.25
C GLY A 410 -4.31 -29.33 11.74
N TYR A 411 -3.39 -28.47 12.16
CA TYR A 411 -1.95 -28.59 11.90
C TYR A 411 -1.21 -28.71 13.24
N GLN A 412 -0.16 -29.51 13.30
CA GLN A 412 0.63 -29.69 14.54
C GLN A 412 1.98 -28.97 14.44
N LEU A 413 2.28 -28.05 15.37
CA LEU A 413 3.52 -27.26 15.36
C LEU A 413 4.75 -28.09 15.77
N GLU A 414 4.58 -29.10 16.62
CA GLU A 414 5.68 -29.97 17.09
C GLU A 414 6.38 -30.74 15.95
N PHE A 415 5.63 -31.04 14.89
CA PHE A 415 6.15 -31.72 13.70
C PHE A 415 7.17 -30.85 12.94
N ILE A 416 7.05 -29.52 13.01
CA ILE A 416 7.95 -28.59 12.32
C ILE A 416 9.32 -28.56 13.01
N TYR A 417 9.35 -28.57 14.34
CA TYR A 417 10.60 -28.67 15.11
C TYR A 417 11.33 -29.99 14.79
N SER A 418 10.60 -31.11 14.73
CA SER A 418 11.19 -32.41 14.41
C SER A 418 11.67 -32.51 12.95
N ALA A 419 10.90 -32.01 11.98
CA ALA A 419 11.29 -32.04 10.57
C ALA A 419 12.50 -31.13 10.26
N SER A 420 12.62 -30.00 10.96
CA SER A 420 13.77 -29.08 10.84
C SER A 420 15.05 -29.71 11.37
N VAL A 421 14.95 -30.45 12.48
CA VAL A 421 16.08 -31.16 13.10
C VAL A 421 16.51 -32.38 12.28
N VAL A 422 15.57 -33.08 11.63
CA VAL A 422 15.88 -34.25 10.78
C VAL A 422 16.53 -33.85 9.44
N LYS A 423 16.26 -32.66 8.89
CA LYS A 423 16.94 -32.16 7.69
C LYS A 423 18.31 -31.52 7.94
N MET A 424 18.67 -31.27 9.19
CA MET A 424 19.99 -30.75 9.59
C MET A 424 20.98 -31.84 10.03
N LYS A 425 20.58 -33.12 9.93
CA LYS A 425 21.47 -34.28 9.98
C LYS A 425 21.54 -34.92 8.61
#